data_AF-A0A1I5AEI3-F1
#
_entry.id   AF-A0A1I5AEI3-F1
#
_cell.length_a   1.000
_cell.length_b   1.000
_cell.length_c   1.000
_cell.angle_alpha   90.00
_cell.angle_beta   90.00
_cell.angle_gamma   90.00
#
_symmetry.space_group_name_H-M   'P 1'
#
loop_
_entity.id
_entity.type
_entity.pdbx_description
1 polymer ?
#
loop_
_entity_poly.entity_id
_entity_poly.type
_entity_poly.pdbx_seq_one_letter_code
_entity_poly.pdbx_strand_id
1 'polypeptide(L)'
;MNDYEFRCIDPRFDLNEREQIRALLSGYELGFDEGIQTFVIAAEQGQVKACAGLDGNVVKCVALAPEFRGESVSLKLMTEVVNVAYERGHTHLFLYTHPKNKLFFQGCGFYPLVEVPDYVTLLESTPFGIRRYCEELQQLRQPGSKIGCIVMNANPFTLGHQYLVRTAAAQCDWLHVFLVREDASQFPFRERFALVEAGIAGIPKVTLHKGSKYMISRATFPDYFFKEKGKVGACFTGIDLLLFREYIAPALGVTHRFVGSEPFCETTCQYNLDMRHWLQDAPSRSPALEVVELPRTEAGGRAISASEVRRALQAGDVARLRQLVPEATLALLCKNYGLN
;
A
#
# COMPACT_ATOMS: atom_id res chain seq x y z
N MET A 1 -42.42 -7.29 -8.03
CA MET A 1 -41.30 -6.69 -7.27
C MET A 1 -40.36 -7.86 -7.03
N ASN A 2 -39.21 -7.91 -7.70
CA ASN A 2 -38.30 -9.04 -7.51
C ASN A 2 -37.76 -8.96 -6.07
N ASP A 3 -37.96 -10.02 -5.30
CA ASP A 3 -37.58 -10.07 -3.89
C ASP A 3 -36.14 -10.58 -3.82
N TYR A 4 -35.21 -9.62 -3.72
CA TYR A 4 -33.79 -9.90 -3.64
C TYR A 4 -33.37 -10.05 -2.20
N GLU A 5 -32.70 -11.15 -1.92
CA GLU A 5 -32.13 -11.38 -0.61
C GLU A 5 -30.64 -10.98 -0.60
N PHE A 6 -30.31 -10.01 0.25
CA PHE A 6 -28.94 -9.57 0.47
C PHE A 6 -28.38 -10.32 1.68
N ARG A 7 -27.21 -10.93 1.51
CA ARG A 7 -26.57 -11.71 2.58
C ARG A 7 -25.07 -11.47 2.60
N CYS A 8 -24.52 -11.54 3.80
CA CYS A 8 -23.08 -11.66 3.99
C CYS A 8 -22.71 -13.12 4.04
N ILE A 9 -21.64 -13.48 3.35
CA ILE A 9 -21.08 -14.82 3.39
C ILE A 9 -19.60 -14.76 3.76
N ASP A 10 -19.13 -15.78 4.44
CA ASP A 10 -17.72 -16.06 4.63
C ASP A 10 -17.31 -17.18 3.65
N PRO A 11 -16.53 -16.88 2.60
CA PRO A 11 -16.21 -17.86 1.55
C PRO A 11 -15.37 -19.05 2.05
N ARG A 12 -14.93 -19.06 3.31
CA ARG A 12 -14.28 -20.21 3.93
C ARG A 12 -15.27 -21.26 4.43
N PHE A 13 -16.49 -20.84 4.76
CA PHE A 13 -17.53 -21.70 5.34
C PHE A 13 -18.73 -21.90 4.39
N ASP A 14 -19.08 -20.88 3.62
CA ASP A 14 -20.21 -20.88 2.68
C ASP A 14 -19.79 -21.41 1.29
N LEU A 15 -19.49 -22.72 1.21
CA LEU A 15 -18.88 -23.34 0.03
C LEU A 15 -19.77 -23.31 -1.22
N ASN A 16 -21.09 -23.43 -1.05
CA ASN A 16 -22.03 -23.39 -2.17
C ASN A 16 -22.05 -22.01 -2.83
N GLU A 17 -22.19 -20.96 -2.03
CA GLU A 17 -22.21 -19.57 -2.47
C GLU A 17 -20.84 -19.17 -3.05
N ARG A 18 -19.74 -19.67 -2.47
CA ARG A 18 -18.38 -19.49 -3.02
C ARG A 18 -18.28 -19.99 -4.46
N GLU A 19 -18.77 -21.19 -4.75
CA GLU A 19 -18.73 -21.73 -6.12
C GLU A 19 -19.63 -20.95 -7.08
N GLN A 20 -20.80 -20.49 -6.62
CA GLN A 20 -21.65 -19.60 -7.42
C GLN A 20 -20.99 -18.26 -7.72
N ILE A 21 -20.30 -17.66 -6.74
CA ILE A 21 -19.51 -16.43 -6.93
C ILE A 21 -18.38 -16.66 -7.93
N ARG A 22 -17.63 -17.76 -7.81
CA ARG A 22 -16.56 -18.11 -8.76
C ARG A 22 -17.10 -18.21 -10.19
N ALA A 23 -18.25 -18.85 -10.37
CA ALA A 23 -18.91 -18.95 -11.68
C ALA A 23 -19.33 -17.56 -12.19
N LEU A 24 -19.94 -16.73 -11.33
CA LEU A 24 -20.36 -15.38 -11.68
C LEU A 24 -19.17 -14.50 -12.09
N LEU A 25 -18.10 -14.47 -11.30
CA LEU A 25 -16.88 -13.72 -11.58
C LEU A 25 -16.21 -14.17 -12.88
N SER A 26 -16.12 -15.49 -13.11
CA SER A 26 -15.52 -16.05 -14.33
C SER A 26 -16.27 -15.59 -15.59
N GLY A 27 -17.60 -15.47 -15.52
CA GLY A 27 -18.42 -14.92 -16.61
C GLY A 27 -18.11 -13.45 -16.97
N TYR A 28 -17.39 -12.74 -16.10
CA TYR A 28 -16.94 -11.37 -16.27
C TYR A 28 -15.43 -11.22 -16.39
N GLU A 29 -14.72 -12.31 -16.66
CA GLU A 29 -13.25 -12.33 -16.75
C GLU A 29 -12.57 -11.85 -15.45
N LEU A 30 -13.26 -11.99 -14.32
CA LEU A 30 -12.73 -11.70 -13.00
C LEU A 30 -12.30 -12.99 -12.30
N GLY A 31 -11.11 -12.98 -11.71
CA GLY A 31 -10.64 -14.05 -10.83
C GLY A 31 -11.27 -13.94 -9.45
N PHE A 32 -11.44 -15.09 -8.79
CA PHE A 32 -11.79 -15.13 -7.37
C PHE A 32 -10.51 -14.90 -6.53
N ASP A 33 -10.54 -13.88 -5.67
CA ASP A 33 -9.43 -13.58 -4.75
C ASP A 33 -9.61 -14.33 -3.42
N GLU A 34 -8.73 -15.30 -3.17
CA GLU A 34 -8.69 -16.11 -1.95
C GLU A 34 -8.43 -15.29 -0.67
N GLY A 35 -7.94 -14.06 -0.79
CA GLY A 35 -7.75 -13.13 0.33
C GLY A 35 -9.04 -12.50 0.84
N ILE A 36 -10.15 -12.58 0.08
CA ILE A 36 -11.42 -11.97 0.47
C ILE A 36 -12.01 -12.71 1.67
N GLN A 37 -12.23 -11.95 2.75
CA GLN A 37 -12.73 -12.48 4.02
C GLN A 37 -14.25 -12.56 4.03
N THR A 38 -14.92 -11.73 3.23
CA THR A 38 -16.37 -11.65 3.21
C THR A 38 -16.86 -11.20 1.86
N PHE A 39 -17.93 -11.83 1.38
CA PHE A 39 -18.69 -11.32 0.26
C PHE A 39 -20.04 -10.86 0.74
N VAL A 40 -20.50 -9.75 0.19
CA VAL A 40 -21.93 -9.42 0.16
C VAL A 40 -22.47 -9.92 -1.16
N ILE A 41 -23.57 -10.67 -1.11
CA ILE A 41 -24.25 -11.20 -2.28
C ILE A 41 -25.67 -10.67 -2.36
N ALA A 42 -26.19 -10.57 -3.58
CA ALA A 42 -27.62 -10.50 -3.86
C ALA A 42 -28.04 -11.82 -4.52
N ALA A 43 -28.98 -12.53 -3.92
CA ALA A 43 -29.52 -13.78 -4.41
C ALA A 43 -30.98 -13.65 -4.82
N GLU A 44 -31.35 -14.37 -5.87
CA GLU A 44 -32.73 -14.54 -6.33
C GLU A 44 -32.97 -16.05 -6.50
N GLN A 45 -34.01 -16.58 -5.85
CA GLN A 45 -34.34 -18.03 -5.88
C GLN A 45 -33.15 -18.94 -5.52
N GLY A 46 -32.31 -18.50 -4.57
CA GLY A 46 -31.13 -19.26 -4.11
C GLY A 46 -29.92 -19.21 -5.04
N GLN A 47 -29.98 -18.45 -6.13
CA GLN A 47 -28.86 -18.22 -7.04
C GLN A 47 -28.23 -16.85 -6.81
N VAL A 48 -26.90 -16.80 -6.70
CA VAL A 48 -26.13 -15.55 -6.61
C VAL A 48 -26.20 -14.82 -7.96
N LYS A 49 -26.77 -13.62 -7.95
CA LYS A 49 -26.93 -12.76 -9.12
C LYS A 49 -26.00 -11.54 -9.09
N ALA A 50 -25.56 -11.14 -7.90
CA ALA A 50 -24.55 -10.12 -7.72
C ALA A 50 -23.67 -10.43 -6.52
N CYS A 51 -22.42 -9.99 -6.56
CA CYS A 51 -21.48 -10.12 -5.45
C CYS A 51 -20.52 -8.92 -5.38
N ALA A 52 -20.03 -8.65 -4.17
CA ALA A 52 -18.96 -7.72 -3.90
C ALA A 52 -18.11 -8.26 -2.74
N GLY A 53 -16.82 -8.43 -2.98
CA GLY A 53 -15.87 -8.91 -2.00
C GLY A 53 -15.28 -7.79 -1.15
N LEU A 54 -15.07 -8.07 0.13
CA LEU A 54 -14.44 -7.18 1.10
C LEU A 54 -13.23 -7.88 1.74
N ASP A 55 -12.07 -7.28 1.55
CA ASP A 55 -10.80 -7.67 2.18
C ASP A 55 -10.30 -6.51 3.04
N GLY A 56 -10.53 -6.60 4.35
CA GLY A 56 -10.33 -5.49 5.27
C GLY A 56 -11.16 -4.27 4.84
N ASN A 57 -10.47 -3.18 4.47
CA ASN A 57 -11.10 -1.95 3.97
C ASN A 57 -11.04 -1.81 2.45
N VAL A 58 -10.79 -2.90 1.70
CA VAL A 58 -10.70 -2.87 0.24
C VAL A 58 -11.85 -3.68 -0.38
N VAL A 59 -12.65 -3.02 -1.20
CA VAL A 59 -13.71 -3.64 -2.00
C VAL A 59 -13.12 -4.14 -3.32
N LYS A 60 -13.38 -5.40 -3.65
CA LYS A 60 -12.84 -6.13 -4.81
C LYS A 60 -13.89 -7.09 -5.36
N CYS A 61 -13.59 -7.73 -6.50
CA CYS A 61 -14.41 -8.80 -7.09
C CYS A 61 -15.91 -8.45 -7.14
N VAL A 62 -16.23 -7.26 -7.64
CA VAL A 62 -17.61 -6.80 -7.79
C VAL A 62 -18.15 -7.25 -9.14
N ALA A 63 -19.21 -8.05 -9.14
CA ALA A 63 -19.87 -8.54 -10.34
C ALA A 63 -21.39 -8.55 -10.19
N LEU A 64 -22.09 -8.22 -11.28
CA LEU A 64 -23.55 -8.18 -11.33
C LEU A 64 -24.01 -8.79 -12.65
N ALA A 65 -24.89 -9.80 -12.62
CA ALA A 65 -25.46 -10.41 -13.82
C ALA A 65 -26.19 -9.34 -14.70
N PRO A 66 -26.18 -9.45 -16.05
CA PRO A 66 -26.56 -8.34 -16.94
C PRO A 66 -28.03 -7.93 -16.77
N GLU A 67 -28.88 -8.93 -16.53
CA GLU A 67 -30.30 -8.80 -16.22
C GLU A 67 -30.59 -8.11 -14.86
N PHE A 68 -29.55 -7.84 -14.06
CA PHE A 68 -29.61 -7.15 -12.76
C PHE A 68 -28.89 -5.80 -12.75
N ARG A 69 -28.54 -5.26 -13.93
CA ARG A 69 -28.05 -3.88 -14.08
C ARG A 69 -29.19 -2.87 -13.94
N GLY A 70 -29.85 -2.88 -12.79
CA GLY A 70 -30.69 -1.79 -12.31
C GLY A 70 -29.92 -0.95 -11.30
N GLU A 71 -30.08 0.38 -11.33
CA GLU A 71 -29.43 1.28 -10.38
C GLU A 71 -29.75 0.88 -8.92
N SER A 72 -30.96 0.40 -8.64
CA SER A 72 -31.39 0.05 -7.27
C SER A 72 -30.65 -1.15 -6.66
N VAL A 73 -30.44 -2.24 -7.40
CA VAL A 73 -29.76 -3.44 -6.88
C VAL A 73 -28.28 -3.17 -6.65
N SER A 74 -27.65 -2.48 -7.59
CA SER A 74 -26.24 -2.09 -7.51
C SER A 74 -25.95 -1.20 -6.31
N LEU A 75 -26.76 -0.15 -6.14
CA LEU A 75 -26.63 0.78 -5.01
C LEU A 75 -26.88 0.08 -3.67
N LYS A 76 -27.89 -0.79 -3.62
CA LYS A 76 -28.18 -1.55 -2.40
C LYS A 76 -27.05 -2.51 -2.05
N LEU A 77 -26.49 -3.25 -3.02
CA LEU A 77 -25.32 -4.11 -2.81
C LEU A 77 -24.14 -3.31 -2.23
N MET A 78 -23.82 -2.17 -2.82
CA MET A 78 -22.72 -1.33 -2.34
C MET A 78 -22.99 -0.73 -0.96
N THR A 79 -24.26 -0.38 -0.67
CA THR A 79 -24.67 0.08 0.67
C THR A 79 -24.46 -1.02 1.71
N GLU A 80 -24.85 -2.26 1.42
CA GLU A 80 -24.62 -3.39 2.32
C GLU A 80 -23.12 -3.64 2.53
N VAL A 81 -22.28 -3.54 1.48
CA VAL A 81 -20.82 -3.63 1.63
C VAL A 81 -20.28 -2.57 2.59
N VAL A 82 -20.75 -1.32 2.46
CA VAL A 82 -20.34 -0.23 3.34
C VAL A 82 -20.77 -0.48 4.78
N ASN A 83 -22.00 -0.95 5.00
CA ASN A 83 -22.52 -1.28 6.33
C ASN A 83 -21.69 -2.38 7.00
N VAL A 84 -21.42 -3.46 6.28
CA VAL A 84 -20.62 -4.59 6.77
C VAL A 84 -19.20 -4.16 7.10
N ALA A 85 -18.61 -3.33 6.26
CA ALA A 85 -17.27 -2.80 6.53
C ALA A 85 -17.29 -1.90 7.78
N TYR A 86 -18.30 -1.05 7.95
CA TYR A 86 -18.48 -0.20 9.11
C TYR A 86 -18.64 -1.00 10.41
N GLU A 87 -19.47 -2.04 10.41
CA GLU A 87 -19.65 -2.96 11.54
C GLU A 87 -18.34 -3.65 11.95
N ARG A 88 -17.42 -3.82 11.01
CA ARG A 88 -16.08 -4.37 11.23
C ARG A 88 -15.02 -3.31 11.56
N GLY A 89 -15.43 -2.07 11.77
CA GLY A 89 -14.55 -0.95 12.13
C GLY A 89 -13.83 -0.29 10.95
N HIS A 90 -14.21 -0.60 9.71
CA HIS A 90 -13.66 0.02 8.51
C HIS A 90 -14.55 1.17 8.02
N THR A 91 -14.20 2.40 8.42
CA THR A 91 -14.97 3.61 8.11
C THR A 91 -14.54 4.31 6.82
N HIS A 92 -13.43 3.88 6.21
CA HIS A 92 -12.96 4.42 4.95
C HIS A 92 -12.46 3.26 4.07
N LEU A 93 -13.18 3.04 2.98
CA LEU A 93 -12.94 1.96 2.03
C LEU A 93 -12.25 2.45 0.76
N PHE A 94 -11.48 1.55 0.18
CA PHE A 94 -10.93 1.69 -1.16
C PHE A 94 -11.59 0.70 -2.11
N LEU A 95 -11.64 1.04 -3.39
CA LEU A 95 -12.17 0.16 -4.42
C LEU A 95 -11.25 0.16 -5.62
N TYR A 96 -10.95 -1.04 -6.10
CA TYR A 96 -10.21 -1.26 -7.33
C TYR A 96 -11.15 -1.72 -8.43
N THR A 97 -11.04 -1.10 -9.60
CA THR A 97 -11.84 -1.50 -10.75
C THR A 97 -11.13 -1.16 -12.04
N HIS A 98 -11.48 -1.87 -13.12
CA HIS A 98 -11.13 -1.46 -14.47
C HIS A 98 -11.69 -0.05 -14.78
N PRO A 99 -10.95 0.83 -15.49
CA PRO A 99 -11.37 2.21 -15.80
C PRO A 99 -12.76 2.34 -16.42
N LYS A 100 -13.15 1.39 -17.29
CA LYS A 100 -14.49 1.30 -17.89
C LYS A 100 -15.66 1.35 -16.89
N ASN A 101 -15.45 0.90 -15.64
CA ASN A 101 -16.49 0.87 -14.61
C ASN A 101 -16.44 2.09 -13.66
N LYS A 102 -15.50 3.02 -13.87
CA LYS A 102 -15.29 4.18 -12.99
C LYS A 102 -16.57 4.99 -12.76
N LEU A 103 -17.33 5.28 -13.82
CA LEU A 103 -18.60 6.04 -13.72
C LEU A 103 -19.67 5.30 -12.90
N PHE A 104 -19.72 3.97 -13.01
CA PHE A 104 -20.64 3.15 -12.23
C PHE A 104 -20.37 3.26 -10.73
N PHE A 105 -19.11 3.09 -10.32
CA PHE A 105 -18.73 3.20 -8.91
C PHE A 105 -18.81 4.63 -8.38
N GLN A 106 -18.63 5.63 -9.24
CA GLN A 106 -18.96 7.02 -8.91
C GLN A 106 -20.43 7.21 -8.54
N GLY A 107 -21.35 6.61 -9.31
CA GLY A 107 -22.77 6.58 -8.96
C GLY A 107 -23.05 5.88 -7.61
N CYS A 108 -22.18 4.96 -7.20
CA CYS A 108 -22.26 4.26 -5.91
C CYS A 108 -21.57 4.98 -4.74
N GLY A 109 -21.17 6.25 -4.91
CA GLY A 109 -20.55 7.03 -3.84
C GLY A 109 -19.04 6.78 -3.65
N PHE A 110 -18.35 6.21 -4.63
CA PHE A 110 -16.89 6.11 -4.65
C PHE A 110 -16.26 7.21 -5.51
N TYR A 111 -15.14 7.75 -5.06
CA TYR A 111 -14.49 8.91 -5.68
C TYR A 111 -13.13 8.50 -6.26
N PRO A 112 -12.90 8.64 -7.57
CA PRO A 112 -11.65 8.26 -8.21
C PRO A 112 -10.47 9.07 -7.68
N LEU A 113 -9.37 8.37 -7.41
CA LEU A 113 -8.12 8.95 -6.93
C LEU A 113 -7.10 9.05 -8.05
N VAL A 114 -6.67 7.89 -8.56
CA VAL A 114 -5.67 7.75 -9.62
C VAL A 114 -6.02 6.55 -10.50
N GLU A 115 -5.44 6.54 -11.71
CA GLU A 115 -5.71 5.54 -12.72
C GLU A 115 -4.43 5.16 -13.45
N VAL A 116 -4.18 3.86 -13.55
CA VAL A 116 -3.23 3.28 -14.50
C VAL A 116 -4.03 2.99 -15.77
N PRO A 117 -3.76 3.68 -16.89
CA PRO A 117 -4.57 3.61 -18.11
C PRO A 117 -4.82 2.18 -18.57
N ASP A 118 -6.05 1.87 -18.97
CA ASP A 118 -6.51 0.54 -19.45
C ASP A 118 -6.41 -0.62 -18.46
N TYR A 119 -5.88 -0.42 -17.25
CA TYR A 119 -5.70 -1.50 -16.29
C TYR A 119 -6.57 -1.32 -15.04
N VAL A 120 -6.36 -0.24 -14.27
CA VAL A 120 -7.00 -0.10 -12.96
C VAL A 120 -7.15 1.35 -12.53
N THR A 121 -8.30 1.64 -11.93
CA THR A 121 -8.62 2.88 -11.23
C THR A 121 -8.77 2.55 -9.74
N LEU A 122 -8.12 3.34 -8.89
CA LEU A 122 -8.36 3.34 -7.45
C LEU A 122 -9.40 4.40 -7.11
N LEU A 123 -10.38 4.05 -6.30
CA LEU A 123 -11.38 4.95 -5.75
C LEU A 123 -11.40 4.87 -4.22
N GLU A 124 -11.86 5.94 -3.55
CA GLU A 124 -12.15 5.96 -2.10
C GLU A 124 -13.64 6.19 -1.81
N SER A 125 -14.14 5.66 -0.70
CA SER A 125 -15.56 5.75 -0.29
C SER A 125 -15.96 7.11 0.31
N THR A 126 -15.10 8.12 0.22
CA THR A 126 -15.34 9.47 0.75
C THR A 126 -14.69 10.50 -0.15
N PRO A 127 -15.34 11.64 -0.44
CA PRO A 127 -14.72 12.66 -1.26
C PRO A 127 -13.63 13.43 -0.50
N PHE A 128 -13.52 13.26 0.81
CA PHE A 128 -12.64 14.08 1.66
C PHE A 128 -11.39 13.35 2.14
N GLY A 129 -11.27 12.05 1.89
CA GLY A 129 -10.25 11.21 2.51
C GLY A 129 -8.84 11.72 2.19
N ILE A 130 -8.46 11.64 0.91
CA ILE A 130 -7.10 12.01 0.52
C ILE A 130 -6.86 13.49 0.68
N ARG A 131 -7.90 14.31 0.50
CA ARG A 131 -7.84 15.77 0.65
C ARG A 131 -7.46 16.17 2.07
N ARG A 132 -8.14 15.62 3.08
CA ARG A 132 -7.80 15.85 4.50
C ARG A 132 -6.39 15.39 4.83
N TYR A 133 -5.98 14.23 4.30
CA TYR A 133 -4.61 13.75 4.49
C TYR A 133 -3.58 14.71 3.87
N CYS A 134 -3.83 15.25 2.67
CA CYS A 134 -2.97 16.26 2.07
C CYS A 134 -2.95 17.57 2.86
N GLU A 135 -4.09 18.01 3.41
CA GLU A 135 -4.18 19.20 4.26
C GLU A 135 -3.33 19.04 5.54
N GLU A 136 -3.36 17.86 6.17
CA GLU A 136 -2.51 17.51 7.31
C GLU A 136 -1.02 17.55 6.93
N LEU A 137 -0.65 16.99 5.77
CA LEU A 137 0.71 17.02 5.27
C LEU A 137 1.20 18.44 4.95
N GLN A 138 0.33 19.29 4.41
CA GLN A 138 0.67 20.68 4.10
C GLN A 138 1.08 21.47 5.34
N GLN A 139 0.54 21.15 6.53
CA GLN A 139 0.98 21.76 7.79
C GLN A 139 2.42 21.38 8.18
N LEU A 140 2.93 20.27 7.65
CA LEU A 140 4.28 19.78 7.88
C LEU A 140 5.25 20.15 6.74
N ARG A 141 4.78 20.87 5.72
CA ARG A 141 5.58 21.31 4.59
C ARG A 141 6.68 22.26 5.05
N GLN A 142 7.85 22.12 4.43
CA GLN A 142 9.01 22.96 4.71
C GLN A 142 9.42 23.74 3.45
N PRO A 143 9.97 24.95 3.59
CA PRO A 143 10.45 25.73 2.46
C PRO A 143 11.73 25.12 1.88
N GLY A 144 11.91 25.26 0.57
CA GLY A 144 13.12 24.80 -0.14
C GLY A 144 12.86 24.60 -1.62
N SER A 145 13.92 24.54 -2.40
CA SER A 145 13.88 24.18 -3.83
C SER A 145 14.02 22.67 -4.03
N LYS A 146 14.89 22.04 -3.22
CA LYS A 146 15.12 20.60 -3.25
C LYS A 146 14.54 19.95 -2.00
N ILE A 147 13.31 19.45 -2.11
CA ILE A 147 12.63 18.72 -1.04
C ILE A 147 12.64 17.23 -1.38
N GLY A 148 13.30 16.46 -0.52
CA GLY A 148 13.42 15.02 -0.66
C GLY A 148 12.33 14.25 0.05
N CYS A 149 12.04 13.05 -0.43
CA CYS A 149 11.23 12.08 0.28
C CYS A 149 11.86 10.68 0.23
N ILE A 150 11.78 9.95 1.35
CA ILE A 150 12.04 8.50 1.41
C ILE A 150 10.78 7.84 1.96
N VAL A 151 10.40 6.70 1.38
CA VAL A 151 9.46 5.76 1.99
C VAL A 151 10.19 4.47 2.26
N MET A 152 10.12 3.99 3.50
CA MET A 152 10.82 2.77 3.91
C MET A 152 9.94 1.93 4.84
N ASN A 153 10.15 0.61 4.80
CA ASN A 153 9.54 -0.30 5.77
C ASN A 153 10.39 -0.44 7.05
N ALA A 154 11.72 -0.39 6.94
CA ALA A 154 12.66 -0.51 8.06
C ALA A 154 12.36 -1.69 9.01
N ASN A 155 12.41 -2.92 8.46
CA ASN A 155 12.01 -4.16 9.14
C ASN A 155 13.20 -5.13 9.36
N PRO A 156 14.16 -4.83 10.25
CA PRO A 156 14.24 -3.66 11.14
C PRO A 156 15.04 -2.49 10.50
N PHE A 157 15.20 -1.39 11.24
CA PHE A 157 16.05 -0.25 10.84
C PHE A 157 17.54 -0.65 10.90
N THR A 158 18.30 -0.32 9.85
CA THR A 158 19.69 -0.78 9.65
C THR A 158 20.62 0.41 9.38
N LEU A 159 21.93 0.18 9.43
CA LEU A 159 22.92 1.20 9.05
C LEU A 159 22.76 1.64 7.59
N GLY A 160 22.27 0.75 6.72
CA GLY A 160 21.93 1.11 5.34
C GLY A 160 20.77 2.09 5.23
N HIS A 161 19.73 1.93 6.07
CA HIS A 161 18.65 2.93 6.14
C HIS A 161 19.17 4.27 6.69
N GLN A 162 19.99 4.24 7.75
CA GLN A 162 20.59 5.45 8.32
C GLN A 162 21.46 6.20 7.30
N TYR A 163 22.25 5.47 6.51
CA TYR A 163 23.03 6.03 5.43
C TYR A 163 22.15 6.67 4.35
N LEU A 164 21.10 5.98 3.90
CA LEU A 164 20.16 6.51 2.91
C LEU A 164 19.55 7.84 3.38
N VAL A 165 19.08 7.90 4.63
CA VAL A 165 18.53 9.13 5.23
C VAL A 165 19.57 10.23 5.31
N ARG A 166 20.76 9.94 5.83
CA ARG A 166 21.84 10.92 6.00
C ARG A 166 22.28 11.50 4.66
N THR A 167 22.47 10.65 3.67
CA THR A 167 22.94 11.03 2.33
C THR A 167 21.88 11.82 1.57
N ALA A 168 20.60 11.44 1.68
CA ALA A 168 19.50 12.20 1.10
C ALA A 168 19.31 13.57 1.78
N ALA A 169 19.36 13.63 3.12
CA ALA A 169 19.19 14.86 3.87
C ALA A 169 20.30 15.88 3.57
N ALA A 170 21.54 15.42 3.35
CA ALA A 170 22.66 16.27 2.96
C ALA A 170 22.50 16.90 1.57
N GLN A 171 21.66 16.32 0.71
CA GLN A 171 21.41 16.78 -0.66
C GLN A 171 20.14 17.62 -0.80
N CYS A 172 19.39 17.83 0.29
CA CYS A 172 18.09 18.50 0.27
C CYS A 172 18.03 19.68 1.24
N ASP A 173 17.15 20.63 0.93
CA ASP A 173 16.76 21.68 1.87
C ASP A 173 15.94 21.09 3.02
N TRP A 174 15.12 20.08 2.71
CA TRP A 174 14.40 19.28 3.69
C TRP A 174 14.14 17.86 3.19
N LEU A 175 14.08 16.89 4.11
CA LEU A 175 13.80 15.49 3.82
C LEU A 175 12.60 14.98 4.64
N HIS A 176 11.58 14.48 3.93
CA HIS A 176 10.45 13.79 4.54
C HIS A 176 10.67 12.27 4.50
N VAL A 177 10.67 11.62 5.66
CA VAL A 177 10.82 10.17 5.76
C VAL A 177 9.49 9.59 6.22
N PHE A 178 8.89 8.71 5.42
CA PHE A 178 7.67 7.99 5.78
C PHE A 178 8.00 6.54 6.13
N LEU A 179 7.52 6.10 7.29
CA LEU A 179 7.58 4.70 7.68
C LEU A 179 6.30 3.97 7.29
N VAL A 180 6.41 2.90 6.49
CA VAL A 180 5.27 2.06 6.11
C VAL A 180 4.54 1.53 7.35
N ARG A 181 3.22 1.74 7.40
CA ARG A 181 2.39 1.43 8.57
C ARG A 181 2.01 -0.04 8.69
N GLU A 182 1.99 -0.78 7.59
CA GLU A 182 1.51 -2.16 7.59
C GLU A 182 2.30 -3.07 8.53
N ASP A 183 1.56 -3.92 9.25
CA ASP A 183 2.09 -4.75 10.33
C ASP A 183 2.25 -6.23 9.95
N ALA A 184 2.36 -6.53 8.66
CA ALA A 184 2.72 -7.86 8.15
C ALA A 184 4.22 -8.21 8.34
N SER A 185 4.95 -7.41 9.12
CA SER A 185 6.39 -7.46 9.29
C SER A 185 6.78 -8.24 10.56
N GLN A 186 8.00 -8.81 10.59
CA GLN A 186 8.56 -9.44 11.79
C GLN A 186 8.63 -8.46 12.98
N PHE A 187 8.87 -7.17 12.70
CA PHE A 187 8.91 -6.12 13.71
C PHE A 187 7.63 -5.27 13.65
N PRO A 188 6.92 -5.11 14.79
CA PRO A 188 5.72 -4.29 14.86
C PRO A 188 5.96 -2.83 14.46
N PHE A 189 4.97 -2.16 13.89
CA PHE A 189 5.07 -0.75 13.46
C PHE A 189 5.60 0.16 14.58
N ARG A 190 5.10 -0.01 15.81
CA ARG A 190 5.54 0.81 16.96
C ARG A 190 7.04 0.68 17.23
N GLU A 191 7.57 -0.54 17.13
CA GLU A 191 8.99 -0.80 17.32
C GLU A 191 9.81 -0.21 16.17
N ARG A 192 9.39 -0.46 14.92
CA ARG A 192 10.05 0.09 13.73
C ARG A 192 10.09 1.63 13.78
N PHE A 193 9.01 2.27 14.19
CA PHE A 193 8.93 3.73 14.31
C PHE A 193 9.93 4.26 15.34
N ALA A 194 9.97 3.67 16.53
CA ALA A 194 10.92 4.06 17.58
C ALA A 194 12.38 3.86 17.14
N LEU A 195 12.67 2.75 16.43
CA LEU A 195 14.00 2.48 15.90
C LEU A 195 14.42 3.47 14.82
N VAL A 196 13.51 3.85 13.92
CA VAL A 196 13.79 4.85 12.89
C VAL A 196 14.02 6.21 13.54
N GLU A 197 13.15 6.61 14.47
CA GLU A 197 13.27 7.88 15.22
C GLU A 197 14.62 7.98 15.94
N ALA A 198 15.01 6.95 16.69
CA ALA A 198 16.33 6.89 17.34
C ALA A 198 17.48 6.86 16.33
N GLY A 199 17.30 6.13 15.23
CA GLY A 199 18.33 5.96 14.20
C GLY A 199 18.60 7.20 13.37
N ILE A 200 17.63 8.09 13.22
CA ILE A 200 17.80 9.38 12.51
C ILE A 200 18.04 10.55 13.46
N ALA A 201 18.03 10.32 14.77
CA ALA A 201 18.30 11.36 15.76
C ALA A 201 19.64 12.05 15.48
N GLY A 202 19.62 13.37 15.43
CA GLY A 202 20.80 14.19 15.10
C GLY A 202 21.05 14.41 13.61
N ILE A 203 20.26 13.83 12.70
CA ILE A 203 20.27 14.22 11.29
C ILE A 203 19.39 15.48 11.13
N PRO A 204 19.97 16.64 10.77
CA PRO A 204 19.19 17.89 10.65
C PRO A 204 18.29 17.86 9.41
N LYS A 205 17.25 18.70 9.40
CA LYS A 205 16.34 18.92 8.24
C LYS A 205 15.56 17.67 7.82
N VAL A 206 15.18 16.83 8.79
CA VAL A 206 14.38 15.63 8.57
C VAL A 206 13.08 15.70 9.34
N THR A 207 11.97 15.35 8.69
CA THR A 207 10.69 15.07 9.37
C THR A 207 10.35 13.59 9.18
N LEU A 208 10.14 12.89 10.29
CA LEU A 208 9.64 11.53 10.29
C LEU A 208 8.11 11.53 10.34
N HIS A 209 7.50 10.83 9.39
CA HIS A 209 6.07 10.67 9.24
C HIS A 209 5.66 9.22 9.47
N LYS A 210 4.48 9.05 10.05
CA LYS A 210 3.78 7.77 10.03
C LYS A 210 3.21 7.57 8.63
N GLY A 211 3.38 6.38 8.07
CA GLY A 211 2.72 6.01 6.82
C GLY A 211 1.20 6.04 6.96
N SER A 212 0.52 6.26 5.84
CA SER A 212 -0.93 6.28 5.76
C SER A 212 -1.44 5.17 4.84
N LYS A 213 -2.77 5.02 4.78
CA LYS A 213 -3.47 4.14 3.84
C LYS A 213 -3.33 4.54 2.36
N TYR A 214 -2.68 5.67 2.07
CA TYR A 214 -2.41 6.14 0.70
C TYR A 214 -0.97 5.86 0.25
N MET A 215 -0.20 5.09 1.03
CA MET A 215 1.21 4.84 0.76
C MET A 215 1.62 3.46 1.27
N ILE A 216 2.02 2.59 0.36
CA ILE A 216 2.48 1.21 0.58
C ILE A 216 1.66 0.53 1.69
N SER A 217 0.36 0.39 1.45
CA SER A 217 -0.62 -0.18 2.38
C SER A 217 -1.35 -1.35 1.75
N ARG A 218 -2.14 -2.13 2.49
CA ARG A 218 -3.04 -3.13 1.89
C ARG A 218 -3.98 -2.54 0.85
N ALA A 219 -4.34 -1.27 1.03
CA ALA A 219 -5.15 -0.53 0.11
C ALA A 219 -4.42 -0.06 -1.15
N THR A 220 -3.07 -0.07 -1.20
CA THR A 220 -2.26 0.20 -2.40
C THR A 220 -1.51 -1.04 -2.93
N PHE A 221 -1.37 -2.07 -2.09
CA PHE A 221 -0.71 -3.36 -2.30
C PHE A 221 -1.49 -4.49 -1.60
N PRO A 222 -2.51 -5.05 -2.26
CA PRO A 222 -3.21 -6.23 -1.75
C PRO A 222 -2.30 -7.44 -1.52
N ASP A 223 -2.56 -8.29 -0.51
CA ASP A 223 -1.67 -9.40 -0.13
C ASP A 223 -1.44 -10.46 -1.25
N TYR A 224 -2.34 -10.58 -2.24
CA TYR A 224 -2.14 -11.45 -3.41
C TYR A 224 -1.04 -10.95 -4.37
N PHE A 225 -0.63 -9.67 -4.25
CA PHE A 225 0.44 -9.04 -5.02
C PHE A 225 1.78 -9.78 -4.89
N PHE A 226 2.10 -10.33 -3.71
CA PHE A 226 3.36 -11.05 -3.52
C PHE A 226 3.39 -12.42 -4.23
N LYS A 227 2.26 -12.89 -4.75
CA LYS A 227 2.13 -14.20 -5.42
C LYS A 227 2.01 -14.07 -6.94
N GLU A 228 1.48 -12.97 -7.47
CA GLU A 228 1.29 -12.77 -8.92
C GLU A 228 2.46 -12.01 -9.55
N LYS A 229 3.27 -12.73 -10.34
CA LYS A 229 4.32 -12.14 -11.18
C LYS A 229 3.72 -11.60 -12.48
N GLY A 230 4.08 -10.39 -12.90
CA GLY A 230 3.74 -9.82 -14.21
C GLY A 230 3.00 -8.47 -14.18
N LYS A 231 2.10 -8.25 -15.15
CA LYS A 231 1.42 -6.94 -15.39
C LYS A 231 0.60 -6.44 -14.20
N VAL A 232 -0.01 -7.34 -13.43
CA VAL A 232 -0.83 -6.97 -12.25
C VAL A 232 0.01 -6.27 -11.19
N GLY A 233 1.22 -6.76 -10.94
CA GLY A 233 2.16 -6.11 -10.02
C GLY A 233 2.55 -4.69 -10.45
N ALA A 234 2.84 -4.48 -11.73
CA ALA A 234 3.16 -3.15 -12.26
C ALA A 234 2.01 -2.14 -12.07
N CYS A 235 0.75 -2.61 -12.10
CA CYS A 235 -0.43 -1.75 -11.94
C CYS A 235 -0.58 -1.22 -10.51
N PHE A 236 -0.42 -2.07 -9.49
CA PHE A 236 -0.55 -1.63 -8.08
C PHE A 236 0.61 -0.73 -7.67
N THR A 237 1.83 -1.03 -8.12
CA THR A 237 2.96 -0.11 -7.98
C THR A 237 2.67 1.24 -8.64
N GLY A 238 2.08 1.22 -9.84
CA GLY A 238 1.64 2.45 -10.52
C GLY A 238 0.63 3.26 -9.72
N ILE A 239 -0.39 2.62 -9.13
CA ILE A 239 -1.36 3.29 -8.26
C ILE A 239 -0.69 3.96 -7.06
N ASP A 240 0.21 3.27 -6.35
CA ASP A 240 0.93 3.83 -5.22
C ASP A 240 1.79 5.05 -5.61
N LEU A 241 2.52 4.94 -6.71
CA LEU A 241 3.42 5.99 -7.19
C LEU A 241 2.65 7.19 -7.76
N LEU A 242 1.53 6.96 -8.45
CA LEU A 242 0.65 8.03 -8.91
C LEU A 242 -0.03 8.73 -7.74
N LEU A 243 -0.49 8.02 -6.71
CA LEU A 243 -0.98 8.63 -5.47
C LEU A 243 0.08 9.54 -4.85
N PHE A 244 1.32 9.04 -4.79
CA PHE A 244 2.42 9.83 -4.28
C PHE A 244 2.67 11.08 -5.13
N ARG A 245 2.82 10.94 -6.44
CA ARG A 245 3.10 12.04 -7.38
C ARG A 245 2.00 13.09 -7.40
N GLU A 246 0.74 12.67 -7.37
CA GLU A 246 -0.39 13.56 -7.60
C GLU A 246 -0.95 14.22 -6.34
N TYR A 247 -0.74 13.62 -5.17
CA TYR A 247 -1.34 14.09 -3.93
C TYR A 247 -0.29 14.39 -2.87
N ILE A 248 0.56 13.42 -2.54
CA ILE A 248 1.47 13.50 -1.40
C ILE A 248 2.64 14.44 -1.68
N ALA A 249 3.26 14.32 -2.86
CA ALA A 249 4.40 15.13 -3.23
C ALA A 249 4.04 16.63 -3.34
N PRO A 250 2.94 17.05 -4.01
CA PRO A 250 2.52 18.45 -4.03
C PRO A 250 2.19 19.00 -2.64
N ALA A 251 1.56 18.20 -1.77
CA ALA A 251 1.21 18.61 -0.41
C ALA A 251 2.45 19.00 0.43
N LEU A 252 3.55 18.27 0.25
CA LEU A 252 4.82 18.52 0.95
C LEU A 252 5.82 19.34 0.13
N GLY A 253 5.50 19.68 -1.13
CA GLY A 253 6.44 20.31 -2.05
C GLY A 253 7.63 19.43 -2.43
N VAL A 254 7.50 18.10 -2.34
CA VAL A 254 8.55 17.14 -2.70
C VAL A 254 8.88 17.27 -4.19
N THR A 255 10.18 17.32 -4.49
CA THR A 255 10.71 17.33 -5.86
C THR A 255 11.56 16.10 -6.16
N HIS A 256 12.07 15.42 -5.12
CA HIS A 256 12.96 14.27 -5.26
C HIS A 256 12.49 13.08 -4.43
N ARG A 257 12.52 11.90 -5.02
CA ARG A 257 12.28 10.62 -4.34
C ARG A 257 13.58 9.83 -4.25
N PHE A 258 14.02 9.55 -3.03
CA PHE A 258 15.26 8.81 -2.78
C PHE A 258 14.97 7.34 -2.46
N VAL A 259 15.74 6.45 -3.08
CA VAL A 259 15.70 5.00 -2.81
C VAL A 259 17.11 4.43 -2.71
N GLY A 260 17.28 3.36 -1.94
CA GLY A 260 18.49 2.56 -2.00
C GLY A 260 18.40 1.53 -3.12
N SER A 261 19.52 1.19 -3.74
CA SER A 261 19.55 0.09 -4.70
C SER A 261 19.23 -1.26 -4.03
N GLU A 262 18.50 -2.12 -4.73
CA GLU A 262 18.12 -3.45 -4.24
C GLU A 262 18.13 -4.48 -5.38
N PRO A 263 19.32 -4.96 -5.79
CA PRO A 263 19.44 -5.94 -6.86
C PRO A 263 19.09 -7.37 -6.40
N PHE A 264 18.96 -7.62 -5.09
CA PHE A 264 18.79 -8.96 -4.53
C PHE A 264 17.33 -9.30 -4.20
N CYS A 265 16.40 -8.35 -4.33
CA CYS A 265 14.97 -8.58 -4.20
C CYS A 265 14.26 -8.16 -5.48
N GLU A 266 13.82 -9.15 -6.27
CA GLU A 266 13.12 -8.94 -7.56
C GLU A 266 11.95 -7.94 -7.43
N THR A 267 11.11 -8.08 -6.40
CA THR A 267 9.98 -7.17 -6.14
C THR A 267 10.42 -5.73 -5.87
N THR A 268 11.47 -5.53 -5.06
CA THR A 268 11.95 -4.17 -4.74
C THR A 268 12.68 -3.55 -5.93
N CYS A 269 13.43 -4.36 -6.68
CA CYS A 269 14.06 -3.95 -7.93
C CYS A 269 12.99 -3.48 -8.93
N GLN A 270 11.92 -4.26 -9.13
CA GLN A 270 10.81 -3.88 -9.99
C GLN A 270 10.14 -2.59 -9.49
N TYR A 271 9.90 -2.45 -8.19
CA TYR A 271 9.34 -1.21 -7.63
C TYR A 271 10.23 0.01 -7.89
N ASN A 272 11.57 -0.12 -7.80
CA ASN A 272 12.51 0.95 -8.15
C ASN A 272 12.48 1.29 -9.66
N LEU A 273 12.28 0.31 -10.55
CA LEU A 273 12.12 0.53 -11.98
C LEU A 273 10.81 1.27 -12.27
N ASP A 274 9.70 0.78 -11.71
CA ASP A 274 8.39 1.40 -11.84
C ASP A 274 8.39 2.81 -11.26
N MET A 275 9.13 3.07 -10.18
CA MET A 275 9.31 4.39 -9.59
C MET A 275 9.84 5.40 -10.60
N ARG A 276 10.86 5.04 -11.37
CA ARG A 276 11.38 5.92 -12.43
C ARG A 276 10.31 6.24 -13.44
N HIS A 277 9.60 5.22 -13.93
CA HIS A 277 8.57 5.40 -14.94
C HIS A 277 7.42 6.28 -14.43
N TRP A 278 6.78 5.93 -13.32
CA TRP A 278 5.56 6.61 -12.86
C TRP A 278 5.82 8.00 -12.28
N LEU A 279 6.99 8.21 -11.65
CA LEU A 279 7.32 9.50 -11.05
C LEU A 279 7.93 10.49 -12.06
N GLN A 280 8.63 10.03 -13.11
CA GLN A 280 9.30 10.91 -14.07
C GLN A 280 8.60 10.97 -15.43
N ASP A 281 8.31 9.82 -16.02
CA ASP A 281 8.01 9.71 -17.45
C ASP A 281 6.51 9.62 -17.75
N ALA A 282 5.75 8.95 -16.87
CA ALA A 282 4.33 8.69 -17.10
C ALA A 282 3.53 10.00 -17.16
N PRO A 283 2.47 10.06 -18.00
CA PRO A 283 1.55 11.18 -17.99
C PRO A 283 0.91 11.36 -16.60
N SER A 284 0.95 12.58 -16.09
CA SER A 284 0.28 12.95 -14.84
C SER A 284 -0.07 14.43 -14.85
N ARG A 285 -1.11 14.79 -14.10
CA ARG A 285 -1.48 16.19 -13.86
C ARG A 285 -0.50 16.93 -12.92
N SER A 286 0.41 16.20 -12.29
CA SER A 286 1.43 16.77 -11.39
C SER A 286 2.83 16.73 -12.03
N PRO A 287 3.72 17.67 -11.65
CA PRO A 287 5.09 17.68 -12.12
C PRO A 287 5.81 16.34 -11.95
N ALA A 288 6.80 16.09 -12.80
CA ALA A 288 7.72 14.96 -12.63
C ALA A 288 8.54 15.14 -11.34
N LEU A 289 8.86 14.03 -10.68
CA LEU A 289 9.75 13.99 -9.52
C LEU A 289 11.04 13.27 -9.89
N GLU A 290 12.18 13.84 -9.54
CA GLU A 290 13.48 13.21 -9.79
C GLU A 290 13.65 11.99 -8.88
N VAL A 291 13.94 10.82 -9.48
CA VAL A 291 14.20 9.59 -8.73
C VAL A 291 15.70 9.39 -8.56
N VAL A 292 16.15 9.50 -7.31
CA VAL A 292 17.57 9.37 -6.95
C VAL A 292 17.80 8.01 -6.30
N GLU A 293 18.42 7.10 -7.05
CA GLU A 293 18.84 5.80 -6.52
C GLU A 293 20.27 5.87 -5.99
N LEU A 294 20.43 5.62 -4.69
CA LEU A 294 21.72 5.61 -4.02
C LEU A 294 22.30 4.19 -3.93
N PRO A 295 23.60 4.01 -4.20
CA PRO A 295 24.27 2.73 -3.99
C PRO A 295 24.14 2.26 -2.54
N ARG A 296 24.04 0.94 -2.36
CA ARG A 296 24.03 0.33 -1.03
C ARG A 296 25.33 0.56 -0.27
N THR A 297 25.20 0.70 1.04
CA THR A 297 26.32 0.57 1.97
C THR A 297 26.70 -0.88 2.17
N GLU A 298 27.99 -1.11 2.31
CA GLU A 298 28.56 -2.42 2.61
C GLU A 298 29.23 -2.44 3.98
N ALA A 299 29.15 -3.58 4.65
CA ALA A 299 29.92 -3.90 5.85
C ALA A 299 30.66 -5.22 5.64
N GLY A 300 31.98 -5.14 5.50
CA GLY A 300 32.85 -6.31 5.24
C GLY A 300 32.64 -6.93 3.86
N GLY A 301 32.45 -6.10 2.81
CA GLY A 301 32.24 -6.57 1.43
C GLY A 301 30.86 -7.20 1.16
N ARG A 302 29.91 -7.06 2.08
CA ARG A 302 28.52 -7.48 1.91
C ARG A 302 27.57 -6.32 2.13
N ALA A 303 26.59 -6.19 1.25
CA ALA A 303 25.51 -5.21 1.37
C ALA A 303 24.77 -5.30 2.71
N ILE A 304 24.57 -4.16 3.36
CA ILE A 304 23.74 -4.06 4.56
C ILE A 304 22.27 -4.06 4.15
N SER A 305 21.52 -5.09 4.56
CA SER A 305 20.08 -5.19 4.29
C SER A 305 19.30 -5.68 5.51
N ALA A 306 18.01 -5.35 5.57
CA ALA A 306 17.13 -5.84 6.62
C ALA A 306 16.97 -7.37 6.57
N SER A 307 16.99 -7.97 5.38
CA SER A 307 16.97 -9.43 5.20
C SER A 307 18.20 -10.10 5.80
N GLU A 308 19.38 -9.49 5.65
CA GLU A 308 20.61 -9.97 6.28
C GLU A 308 20.55 -9.92 7.80
N VAL A 309 19.96 -8.85 8.35
CA VAL A 309 19.74 -8.72 9.80
C VAL A 309 18.83 -9.83 10.31
N ARG A 310 17.71 -10.10 9.63
CA ARG A 310 16.80 -11.20 10.02
C ARG A 310 17.50 -12.57 9.97
N ARG A 311 18.38 -12.78 8.98
CA ARG A 311 19.18 -14.01 8.88
C ARG A 311 20.20 -14.14 10.02
N ALA A 312 20.94 -13.08 10.32
CA ALA A 312 21.90 -13.07 11.44
C ALA A 312 21.20 -13.24 12.79
N LEU A 313 20.01 -12.65 12.93
CA LEU A 313 19.15 -12.81 14.12
C LEU A 313 18.71 -14.26 14.32
N GLN A 314 18.28 -14.94 13.25
CA GLN A 314 17.94 -16.37 13.30
C GLN A 314 19.15 -17.26 13.64
N ALA A 315 20.35 -16.86 13.23
CA ALA A 315 21.59 -17.57 13.54
C ALA A 315 22.18 -17.25 14.92
N GLY A 316 21.63 -16.27 15.66
CA GLY A 316 22.18 -15.80 16.93
C GLY A 316 23.53 -15.08 16.81
N ASP A 317 23.88 -14.59 15.62
CA ASP A 317 25.19 -13.98 15.34
C ASP A 317 25.21 -12.49 15.73
N VAL A 318 25.41 -12.22 17.02
CA VAL A 318 25.46 -10.85 17.59
C VAL A 318 26.61 -10.03 17.02
N ALA A 319 27.75 -10.66 16.74
CA ALA A 319 28.91 -9.99 16.15
C ALA A 319 28.56 -9.43 14.77
N ARG A 320 27.83 -10.20 13.95
CA ARG A 320 27.33 -9.74 12.66
C ARG A 320 26.24 -8.70 12.80
N LEU A 321 25.30 -8.86 13.73
CA LEU A 321 24.25 -7.85 13.98
C LEU A 321 24.83 -6.46 14.27
N ARG A 322 25.87 -6.38 15.10
CA ARG A 322 26.56 -5.13 15.44
C ARG A 322 27.17 -4.40 14.22
N GLN A 323 27.50 -5.13 13.15
CA GLN A 323 28.01 -4.54 11.90
C GLN A 323 26.89 -4.07 10.95
N LEU A 324 25.64 -4.43 11.20
CA LEU A 324 24.52 -4.21 10.28
C LEU A 324 23.53 -3.16 10.76
N VAL A 325 23.39 -2.97 12.08
CA VAL A 325 22.36 -2.12 12.66
C VAL A 325 22.92 -1.09 13.64
N PRO A 326 22.25 0.06 13.82
CA PRO A 326 22.60 1.01 14.88
C PRO A 326 22.42 0.39 16.28
N GLU A 327 23.08 0.99 17.27
CA GLU A 327 23.07 0.52 18.66
C GLU A 327 21.65 0.37 19.23
N ALA A 328 20.75 1.32 18.96
CA ALA A 328 19.36 1.25 19.41
C ALA A 328 18.62 0.02 18.85
N THR A 329 18.86 -0.32 17.58
CA THR A 329 18.32 -1.54 16.99
C THR A 329 18.96 -2.77 17.62
N LEU A 330 20.29 -2.79 17.80
CA LEU A 330 20.99 -3.91 18.41
C LEU A 330 20.44 -4.21 19.82
N ALA A 331 20.30 -3.18 20.66
CA ALA A 331 19.77 -3.31 22.00
C ALA A 331 18.35 -3.88 22.03
N LEU A 332 17.47 -3.44 21.12
CA LEU A 332 16.12 -3.99 21.00
C LEU A 332 16.15 -5.46 20.57
N LEU A 333 16.98 -5.81 19.58
CA LEU A 333 17.12 -7.19 19.10
C LEU A 333 17.64 -8.11 20.20
N CYS A 334 18.69 -7.72 20.92
CA CYS A 334 19.25 -8.48 22.02
C CYS A 334 18.21 -8.70 23.13
N LYS A 335 17.46 -7.65 23.50
CA LYS A 335 16.40 -7.73 24.51
C LYS A 335 15.27 -8.68 24.10
N ASN A 336 14.77 -8.55 22.87
CA ASN A 336 13.60 -9.30 22.41
C ASN A 336 13.92 -10.77 22.11
N TYR A 337 15.18 -11.10 21.77
CA TYR A 337 15.60 -12.45 21.37
C TYR A 337 16.56 -13.12 22.36
N GLY A 338 16.81 -12.52 23.52
CA GLY A 338 17.67 -13.08 24.57
C GLY A 338 19.12 -13.31 24.11
N LEU A 339 19.64 -12.43 23.26
CA LEU A 339 21.00 -12.53 22.73
C LEU A 339 21.96 -11.73 23.62
N ASN A 340 23.07 -12.35 24.02
CA ASN A 340 24.12 -11.74 24.85
C ASN A 340 25.30 -11.24 24.02
#